data_AF-A0A1Y3T9R7-F1
#
_entry.id   AF-A0A1Y3T9R7-F1
#
_cell.length_a   1.000
_cell.length_b   1.000
_cell.length_c   1.000
_cell.angle_alpha   90.00
_cell.angle_beta   90.00
_cell.angle_gamma   90.00
#
_symmetry.space_group_name_H-M   'P 1'
#
loop_
_entity.id
_entity.type
_entity.pdbx_description
1 polymer ?
#
loop_
_entity_poly.entity_id
_entity_poly.type
_entity_poly.pdbx_seq_one_letter_code
_entity_poly.pdbx_strand_id
1 'polypeptide(L)'
;MNQDKIINEIIPHFLCEGKLLKIIPFGNGHINDTYRLYYQLEDGQTQSMILQRMNTYVFQSPDKLMENVLNVTSFLKNKTIQNGREPERETLTVILTDQDLPYYQDHDNHVWRMYPFIENTMSYDLVEDENIFYQSALAFGKFQNLLADYPADTLYETIPDFHDTRKRYDAFIKAMQEDCMQRAQGVSKEIAFVIEHEHYVDRFNEALQKGEVPLRVTHNDTKLNNILP
;
A
#
# COMPACT_ATOMS: atom_id res chain seq x y z
N MET A 1 -8.69 10.91 16.46
CA MET A 1 -9.51 11.63 15.46
C MET A 1 -10.97 11.57 15.87
N ASN A 2 -11.72 12.65 15.67
CA ASN A 2 -13.12 12.71 16.09
C ASN A 2 -14.00 11.90 15.12
N GLN A 3 -14.73 10.89 15.61
CA GLN A 3 -15.67 10.11 14.80
C GLN A 3 -16.77 10.99 14.19
N ASP A 4 -17.15 12.08 14.86
CA ASP A 4 -18.15 13.03 14.34
C ASP A 4 -17.71 13.65 13.01
N LYS A 5 -16.40 13.90 12.84
CA LYS A 5 -15.86 14.41 11.57
C LYS A 5 -16.01 13.38 10.45
N ILE A 6 -15.66 12.12 10.75
CA ILE A 6 -15.78 11.03 9.77
C ILE A 6 -17.24 10.89 9.32
N ILE A 7 -18.19 10.93 10.26
CA ILE A 7 -19.62 10.74 9.97
C ILE A 7 -20.22 11.92 9.23
N ASN A 8 -19.95 13.15 9.65
CA ASN A 8 -20.67 14.32 9.16
C ASN A 8 -20.00 15.00 7.96
N GLU A 9 -18.69 14.81 7.76
CA GLU A 9 -17.94 15.48 6.70
C GLU A 9 -17.41 14.49 5.66
N ILE A 10 -16.80 13.37 6.07
CA ILE A 10 -16.01 12.55 5.15
C ILE A 10 -16.88 11.49 4.45
N ILE A 11 -17.61 10.68 5.22
CA ILE A 11 -18.46 9.60 4.69
C ILE A 11 -19.49 10.10 3.66
N PRO A 12 -20.17 11.25 3.84
CA PRO A 12 -21.19 11.70 2.90
C PRO A 12 -20.69 11.90 1.46
N HIS A 13 -19.40 12.10 1.26
CA HIS A 13 -18.82 12.25 -0.06
C HIS A 13 -18.55 10.92 -0.76
N PHE A 14 -18.60 9.77 -0.08
CA PHE A 14 -18.38 8.47 -0.71
C PHE A 14 -19.71 7.79 -1.05
N LEU A 15 -19.78 7.19 -2.23
CA LEU A 15 -20.97 6.49 -2.72
C LEU A 15 -21.11 5.11 -2.03
N CYS A 16 -21.66 5.12 -0.81
CA CYS A 16 -21.92 3.92 -0.02
C CYS A 16 -23.41 3.61 0.06
N GLU A 17 -23.77 2.34 -0.07
CA GLU A 17 -25.13 1.85 0.13
C GLU A 17 -25.42 1.52 1.59
N GLY A 18 -26.68 1.67 2.00
CA GLY A 18 -27.17 1.28 3.31
C GLY A 18 -26.91 2.28 4.43
N LYS A 19 -27.28 1.88 5.65
CA LYS A 19 -27.18 2.69 6.87
C LYS A 19 -25.91 2.38 7.63
N LEU A 20 -25.08 3.40 7.89
CA LEU A 20 -23.91 3.27 8.75
C LEU A 20 -24.32 2.83 10.17
N LEU A 21 -23.72 1.73 10.65
CA LEU A 21 -23.94 1.16 11.98
C LEU A 21 -22.85 1.58 12.97
N LYS A 22 -21.57 1.45 12.58
CA LYS A 22 -20.43 1.74 13.45
C LYS A 22 -19.14 1.97 12.67
N ILE A 23 -18.20 2.65 13.32
CA ILE A 23 -16.84 2.90 12.83
C ILE A 23 -15.86 2.42 13.91
N ILE A 24 -14.86 1.63 13.53
CA ILE A 24 -13.78 1.21 14.42
C ILE A 24 -12.41 1.45 13.78
N PRO A 25 -11.37 1.81 14.56
CA PRO A 25 -9.99 1.71 14.10
C PRO A 25 -9.70 0.26 13.65
N PHE A 26 -8.93 0.10 12.58
CA PHE A 26 -8.69 -1.21 11.98
C PHE A 26 -7.23 -1.38 11.53
N GLY A 27 -6.67 -2.56 11.81
CA GLY A 27 -5.31 -2.94 11.41
C GLY A 27 -4.21 -2.43 12.34
N ASN A 28 -2.97 -2.74 11.96
CA ASN A 28 -1.72 -2.41 12.66
C ASN A 28 -0.71 -1.66 11.76
N GLY A 29 -1.19 -1.12 10.63
CA GLY A 29 -0.35 -0.42 9.65
C GLY A 29 0.33 0.82 10.24
N HIS A 30 1.55 1.11 9.80
CA HIS A 30 2.36 2.23 10.31
C HIS A 30 2.25 3.51 9.47
N ILE A 31 1.60 3.46 8.31
CA ILE A 31 1.60 4.56 7.36
C ILE A 31 0.30 5.36 7.41
N ASN A 32 -0.83 4.75 7.01
CA ASN A 32 -2.14 5.40 6.95
C ASN A 32 -2.98 5.09 8.19
N ASP A 33 -3.82 6.03 8.62
CA ASP A 33 -4.85 5.71 9.61
C ASP A 33 -5.99 4.96 8.92
N THR A 34 -6.33 3.79 9.42
CA THR A 34 -7.30 2.89 8.79
C THR A 34 -8.49 2.64 9.71
N TYR A 35 -9.70 2.72 9.15
CA TYR A 35 -10.97 2.52 9.84
C TYR A 35 -11.81 1.48 9.09
N ARG A 36 -12.46 0.59 9.83
CA ARG A 36 -13.51 -0.28 9.29
C ARG A 36 -14.88 0.30 9.61
N LEU A 37 -15.67 0.51 8.58
CA LEU A 37 -17.04 1.00 8.65
C LEU A 37 -17.97 -0.18 8.38
N TYR A 38 -19.07 -0.27 9.11
CA TYR A 38 -20.09 -1.31 8.94
C TYR A 38 -21.39 -0.65 8.51
N TYR A 39 -21.97 -1.13 7.42
CA TYR A 39 -23.23 -0.67 6.84
C TYR A 39 -24.27 -1.79 6.87
N GLN A 40 -25.51 -1.45 7.19
CA GLN A 40 -26.67 -2.32 7.01
C GLN A 40 -27.34 -1.99 5.68
N LEU A 41 -27.38 -2.95 4.77
CA LEU A 41 -28.06 -2.84 3.49
C LEU A 41 -29.58 -2.96 3.64
N GLU A 42 -30.32 -2.57 2.61
CA GLU A 42 -31.80 -2.60 2.62
C GLU A 42 -32.37 -4.01 2.78
N ASP A 43 -31.66 -5.02 2.29
CA ASP A 43 -32.02 -6.43 2.41
C ASP A 43 -31.69 -7.04 3.79
N GLY A 44 -31.15 -6.23 4.70
CA GLY A 44 -30.77 -6.61 6.06
C GLY A 44 -29.37 -7.19 6.20
N GLN A 45 -28.63 -7.40 5.09
CA GLN A 45 -27.24 -7.83 5.15
C GLN A 45 -26.32 -6.74 5.68
N THR A 46 -25.15 -7.13 6.17
CA THR A 46 -24.11 -6.19 6.61
C THR A 46 -22.96 -6.21 5.62
N GLN A 47 -22.56 -5.03 5.16
CA GLN A 47 -21.36 -4.83 4.35
C GLN A 47 -20.34 -4.01 5.14
N SER A 48 -19.06 -4.33 4.98
CA SER A 48 -17.99 -3.52 5.57
C SER A 48 -17.22 -2.76 4.50
N MET A 49 -16.73 -1.58 4.87
CA MET A 49 -15.84 -0.75 4.06
C MET A 49 -14.56 -0.44 4.86
N ILE A 50 -13.47 -0.18 4.13
CA ILE A 50 -12.22 0.37 4.67
C ILE A 50 -12.12 1.83 4.26
N LEU A 51 -12.09 2.73 5.25
CA LEU A 51 -11.77 4.14 5.06
C LEU A 51 -10.34 4.39 5.53
N GLN A 52 -9.54 5.07 4.73
CA GLN A 52 -8.16 5.42 5.07
C GLN A 52 -7.92 6.91 4.98
N ARG A 53 -7.31 7.48 6.03
CA ARG A 53 -6.64 8.78 5.96
C ARG A 53 -5.23 8.55 5.46
N MET A 54 -4.92 9.06 4.27
CA MET A 54 -3.62 8.93 3.66
C MET A 54 -2.58 9.76 4.40
N ASN A 55 -1.39 9.19 4.56
CA ASN A 55 -0.25 9.89 5.13
C ASN A 55 0.39 10.80 4.09
N THR A 56 -0.02 12.07 4.06
CA THR A 56 0.48 13.06 3.11
C THR A 56 1.90 13.54 3.39
N TYR A 57 2.49 13.20 4.54
CA TYR A 57 3.91 13.41 4.82
C TYR A 57 4.78 12.42 4.02
N VAL A 58 4.35 11.15 3.95
CA VAL A 58 5.01 10.10 3.17
C VAL A 58 4.63 10.20 1.68
N PHE A 59 3.33 10.35 1.39
CA PHE A 59 2.79 10.45 0.03
C PHE A 59 2.44 11.89 -0.31
N GLN A 60 3.44 12.65 -0.74
CA GLN A 60 3.33 14.09 -1.01
C GLN A 60 2.46 14.44 -2.21
N SER A 61 2.13 13.46 -3.07
CA SER A 61 1.28 13.65 -4.25
C SER A 61 0.14 12.62 -4.26
N PRO A 62 -0.95 12.86 -3.51
CA PRO A 62 -2.10 11.96 -3.44
C PRO A 62 -2.73 11.65 -4.80
N ASP A 63 -2.81 12.63 -5.69
CA ASP A 63 -3.27 12.46 -7.07
C ASP A 63 -2.52 11.36 -7.81
N LYS A 64 -1.19 11.47 -7.87
CA LYS A 64 -0.31 10.50 -8.53
C LYS A 64 -0.40 9.12 -7.89
N LEU A 65 -0.53 9.06 -6.56
CA LEU A 65 -0.74 7.80 -5.86
C LEU A 65 -2.05 7.15 -6.28
N MET A 66 -3.14 7.90 -6.29
CA MET A 66 -4.45 7.36 -6.64
C MET A 66 -4.57 7.03 -8.13
N GLU A 67 -3.90 7.78 -9.01
CA GLU A 67 -3.78 7.42 -10.43
C GLU A 67 -3.06 6.07 -10.61
N ASN A 68 -1.93 5.85 -9.91
CA ASN A 68 -1.27 4.54 -9.90
C ASN A 68 -2.21 3.43 -9.39
N VAL A 69 -2.91 3.66 -8.27
CA VAL A 69 -3.84 2.69 -7.68
C VAL A 69 -4.95 2.35 -8.67
N LEU A 70 -5.60 3.35 -9.28
CA LEU A 70 -6.66 3.15 -10.26
C LEU A 70 -6.15 2.38 -11.49
N ASN A 71 -5.01 2.78 -12.05
CA ASN A 71 -4.48 2.16 -13.25
C ASN A 71 -4.09 0.68 -13.01
N VAL A 72 -3.41 0.39 -11.90
CA VAL A 72 -3.01 -0.99 -11.54
C VAL A 72 -4.24 -1.84 -11.24
N THR A 73 -5.16 -1.37 -10.40
CA THR A 73 -6.36 -2.14 -10.05
C THR A 73 -7.24 -2.39 -11.28
N SER A 74 -7.45 -1.41 -12.14
CA SER A 74 -8.25 -1.55 -13.37
C SER A 74 -7.61 -2.54 -14.34
N PHE A 75 -6.29 -2.48 -14.51
CA PHE A 75 -5.56 -3.43 -15.33
C PHE A 75 -5.69 -4.87 -14.79
N LEU A 76 -5.53 -5.06 -13.48
CA LEU A 76 -5.69 -6.35 -12.83
C LEU A 76 -7.12 -6.89 -12.97
N LYS A 77 -8.15 -6.05 -12.77
CA LYS A 77 -9.56 -6.43 -12.98
C LYS A 77 -9.77 -6.95 -14.40
N ASN A 78 -9.28 -6.24 -15.41
CA ASN A 78 -9.42 -6.64 -16.81
C ASN A 78 -8.72 -7.98 -17.10
N LYS A 79 -7.49 -8.18 -16.60
CA LYS A 79 -6.78 -9.47 -16.73
C LYS A 79 -7.51 -10.61 -16.00
N THR A 80 -8.04 -10.36 -14.82
CA THR A 80 -8.79 -11.35 -14.04
C THR A 80 -10.09 -11.77 -14.75
N ILE A 81 -10.85 -10.82 -15.30
CA ILE A 81 -12.05 -11.09 -16.10
C ILE A 81 -11.70 -11.89 -17.36
N GLN A 82 -10.63 -11.52 -18.09
CA GLN A 82 -10.16 -12.27 -19.27
C GLN A 82 -9.80 -13.72 -18.95
N ASN A 83 -9.33 -13.98 -17.73
CA ASN A 83 -9.02 -15.31 -17.23
C ASN A 83 -10.24 -16.06 -16.67
N GLY A 84 -11.46 -15.51 -16.80
CA GLY A 84 -12.70 -16.13 -16.34
C GLY A 84 -12.86 -16.18 -14.81
N ARG A 85 -12.22 -15.24 -14.10
CA ARG A 85 -12.21 -15.18 -12.63
C ARG A 85 -12.93 -13.93 -12.12
N GLU A 86 -13.32 -13.93 -10.85
CA GLU A 86 -14.03 -12.81 -10.22
C GLU A 86 -13.06 -11.71 -9.75
N PRO A 87 -13.16 -10.47 -10.27
CA PRO A 87 -12.21 -9.40 -9.99
C PRO A 87 -12.35 -8.80 -8.58
N GLU A 88 -13.55 -8.84 -7.99
CA GLU A 88 -13.87 -8.15 -6.73
C GLU A 88 -13.10 -8.69 -5.52
N ARG A 89 -12.62 -9.94 -5.60
CA ARG A 89 -11.81 -10.57 -4.54
C ARG A 89 -10.31 -10.58 -4.83
N GLU A 90 -9.89 -10.32 -6.07
CA GLU A 90 -8.48 -10.43 -6.47
C GLU A 90 -7.73 -9.10 -6.49
N THR A 91 -8.44 -7.98 -6.45
CA THR A 91 -7.81 -6.65 -6.40
C THR A 91 -8.69 -5.65 -5.69
N LEU A 92 -8.09 -4.55 -5.24
CA LEU A 92 -8.81 -3.48 -4.57
C LEU A 92 -9.78 -2.79 -5.53
N THR A 93 -10.91 -2.34 -4.98
CA THR A 93 -11.90 -1.52 -5.69
C THR A 93 -12.02 -0.19 -5.01
N VAL A 94 -11.59 0.89 -5.66
CA VAL A 94 -11.77 2.25 -5.11
C VAL A 94 -13.25 2.61 -5.14
N ILE A 95 -13.81 3.02 -4.01
CA ILE A 95 -15.11 3.68 -3.95
C ILE A 95 -14.91 5.15 -4.32
N LEU A 96 -15.59 5.58 -5.38
CA LEU A 96 -15.52 6.96 -5.85
C LEU A 96 -16.36 7.89 -4.98
N THR A 97 -16.03 9.17 -5.05
CA THR A 97 -16.84 10.21 -4.43
C THR A 97 -18.10 10.52 -5.24
N ASP A 98 -18.99 11.32 -4.66
CA ASP A 98 -20.12 11.96 -5.33
C ASP A 98 -19.75 12.89 -6.51
N GLN A 99 -18.45 13.12 -6.71
CA GLN A 99 -17.86 13.88 -7.82
C GLN A 99 -17.01 12.99 -8.76
N ASP A 100 -17.16 11.67 -8.68
CA ASP A 100 -16.39 10.69 -9.47
C ASP A 100 -14.87 10.75 -9.23
N LEU A 101 -14.43 11.22 -8.07
CA LEU A 101 -13.02 11.27 -7.70
C LEU A 101 -12.60 10.04 -6.88
N PRO A 102 -11.35 9.56 -6.99
CA PRO A 102 -10.90 8.37 -6.25
C PRO A 102 -10.58 8.64 -4.77
N TYR A 103 -10.64 9.89 -4.35
CA TYR A 103 -10.38 10.31 -2.98
C TYR A 103 -11.15 11.60 -2.67
N TYR A 104 -11.30 11.92 -1.39
CA TYR A 104 -11.86 13.18 -0.90
C TYR A 104 -10.81 13.91 -0.04
N GLN A 105 -10.74 15.23 -0.16
CA GLN A 105 -9.89 16.06 0.71
C GLN A 105 -10.78 16.83 1.68
N ASP A 106 -10.54 16.66 2.98
CA ASP A 106 -11.32 17.32 4.02
C ASP A 106 -10.89 18.79 4.24
N HIS A 107 -11.63 19.54 5.04
CA HIS A 107 -11.36 20.96 5.28
C HIS A 107 -10.03 21.24 6.00
N ASP A 108 -9.43 20.22 6.62
CA ASP A 108 -8.10 20.29 7.25
C ASP A 108 -6.98 19.84 6.30
N ASN A 109 -7.29 19.63 5.01
CA ASN A 109 -6.40 19.11 3.98
C ASN A 109 -5.91 17.67 4.20
N HIS A 110 -6.61 16.88 5.01
CA HIS A 110 -6.34 15.43 5.01
C HIS A 110 -7.00 14.78 3.81
N VAL A 111 -6.31 13.80 3.23
CA VAL A 111 -6.79 13.07 2.06
C VAL A 111 -7.32 11.69 2.47
N TRP A 112 -8.49 11.35 1.95
CA TRP A 112 -9.28 10.19 2.33
C TRP A 112 -9.62 9.34 1.13
N ARG A 113 -9.50 8.02 1.25
CA ARG A 113 -9.93 7.06 0.22
C ARG A 113 -10.69 5.91 0.85
N MET A 114 -11.53 5.26 0.06
CA MET A 114 -12.37 4.16 0.55
C MET A 114 -12.33 2.95 -0.38
N TYR A 115 -12.41 1.75 0.22
CA TYR A 115 -12.49 0.47 -0.46
C TYR A 115 -13.60 -0.39 0.17
N PRO A 116 -14.23 -1.31 -0.58
CA PRO A 116 -14.92 -2.44 0.02
C PRO A 116 -13.98 -3.23 0.92
N PHE A 117 -14.49 -3.71 2.04
CA PHE A 117 -13.78 -4.69 2.84
C PHE A 117 -13.85 -6.04 2.14
N ILE A 118 -12.70 -6.72 2.00
CA ILE A 118 -12.67 -8.07 1.44
C ILE A 118 -13.00 -9.06 2.57
N GLU A 119 -14.27 -9.44 2.66
CA GLU A 119 -14.77 -10.36 3.69
C GLU A 119 -14.19 -11.78 3.53
N ASN A 120 -14.22 -12.55 4.63
CA ASN A 120 -13.74 -13.93 4.70
C ASN A 120 -12.24 -14.09 4.32
N THR A 121 -11.41 -13.15 4.76
CA THR A 121 -9.95 -13.18 4.60
C THR A 121 -9.25 -13.08 5.95
N MET A 122 -8.01 -13.58 6.03
CA MET A 122 -7.15 -13.47 7.21
C MET A 122 -5.77 -12.98 6.82
N SER A 123 -5.29 -11.90 7.43
CA SER A 123 -3.91 -11.42 7.27
C SER A 123 -3.04 -11.91 8.43
N TYR A 124 -1.80 -12.29 8.14
CA TYR A 124 -0.86 -12.76 9.16
C TYR A 124 0.31 -11.77 9.29
N ASP A 125 0.65 -11.40 10.53
CA ASP A 125 1.81 -10.53 10.81
C ASP A 125 3.13 -11.29 10.87
N LEU A 126 3.07 -12.56 11.26
CA LEU A 126 4.22 -13.46 11.37
C LEU A 126 3.92 -14.74 10.59
N VAL A 127 4.98 -15.37 10.08
CA VAL A 127 4.87 -16.69 9.45
C VAL A 127 4.66 -17.71 10.56
N GLU A 128 3.44 -18.23 10.65
CA GLU A 128 3.08 -19.28 11.63
C GLU A 128 3.33 -20.69 11.08
N ASP A 129 3.31 -20.86 9.76
CA ASP A 129 3.46 -22.15 9.08
C ASP A 129 4.04 -21.99 7.66
N GLU A 130 4.73 -23.03 7.18
CA GLU A 130 5.36 -23.06 5.86
C GLU A 130 4.35 -22.92 4.72
N ASN A 131 3.14 -23.49 4.86
CA ASN A 131 2.11 -23.37 3.83
C ASN A 131 1.59 -21.92 3.71
N ILE A 132 1.44 -21.20 4.82
CA ILE A 132 1.06 -19.77 4.80
C ILE A 132 2.10 -18.97 4.02
N PHE A 133 3.39 -19.24 4.25
CA PHE A 133 4.47 -18.56 3.54
C PHE A 133 4.51 -18.93 2.04
N TYR A 134 4.29 -20.21 1.71
CA TYR A 134 4.20 -20.66 0.33
C TYR A 134 3.04 -20.00 -0.42
N GLN A 135 1.84 -19.96 0.15
CA GLN A 135 0.69 -19.30 -0.47
C GLN A 135 0.95 -17.81 -0.68
N SER A 136 1.71 -17.20 0.24
CA SER A 136 2.07 -15.79 0.14
C SER A 136 3.06 -15.52 -0.99
N ALA A 137 4.07 -16.36 -1.13
CA ALA A 137 4.99 -16.31 -2.27
C ALA A 137 4.24 -16.53 -3.59
N LEU A 138 3.29 -17.47 -3.62
CA LEU A 138 2.45 -17.72 -4.79
C LEU A 138 1.57 -16.51 -5.14
N ALA A 139 1.00 -15.83 -4.14
CA ALA A 139 0.21 -14.62 -4.34
C ALA A 139 1.03 -13.48 -4.96
N PHE A 140 2.22 -13.19 -4.43
CA PHE A 140 3.10 -12.17 -5.01
C PHE A 140 3.63 -12.57 -6.40
N GLY A 141 3.94 -13.85 -6.61
CA GLY A 141 4.33 -14.35 -7.93
C GLY A 141 3.21 -14.19 -8.97
N LYS A 142 1.97 -14.51 -8.60
CA LYS A 142 0.79 -14.26 -9.44
C LYS A 142 0.59 -12.78 -9.72
N PHE A 143 0.73 -11.92 -8.71
CA PHE A 143 0.64 -10.47 -8.87
C PHE A 143 1.67 -9.94 -9.86
N GLN A 144 2.94 -10.35 -9.73
CA GLN A 144 4.00 -10.01 -10.67
C GLN A 144 3.73 -10.53 -12.09
N ASN A 145 3.22 -11.76 -12.22
CA ASN A 145 2.87 -12.33 -13.52
C ASN A 145 1.69 -11.59 -14.19
N LEU A 146 0.67 -11.22 -13.42
CA LEU A 146 -0.47 -10.46 -13.94
C LEU A 146 -0.04 -9.09 -14.47
N LEU A 147 0.96 -8.47 -13.85
CA LEU A 147 1.53 -7.18 -14.26
C LEU A 147 2.69 -7.28 -15.26
N ALA A 148 3.00 -8.46 -15.78
CA ALA A 148 4.14 -8.66 -16.67
C ALA A 148 4.06 -7.79 -17.94
N ASP A 149 2.85 -7.53 -18.43
CA ASP A 149 2.56 -6.70 -19.61
C ASP A 149 2.15 -5.25 -19.26
N TYR A 150 2.19 -4.87 -17.98
CA TYR A 150 1.81 -3.51 -17.58
C TYR A 150 2.89 -2.52 -18.02
N PRO A 151 2.53 -1.37 -18.64
CA PRO A 151 3.49 -0.35 -19.05
C PRO A 151 4.07 0.38 -17.83
N ALA A 152 5.21 -0.11 -17.31
CA ALA A 152 5.77 0.35 -16.04
C ALA A 152 6.12 1.86 -16.02
N ASP A 153 6.41 2.43 -17.18
CA ASP A 153 6.70 3.85 -17.41
C ASP A 153 5.49 4.77 -17.18
N THR A 154 4.27 4.23 -17.11
CA THR A 154 3.07 5.01 -16.79
C THR A 154 2.83 5.18 -15.29
N LEU A 155 3.62 4.52 -14.43
CA LEU A 155 3.51 4.68 -12.98
C LEU A 155 4.38 5.83 -12.49
N TYR A 156 3.81 6.66 -11.63
CA TYR A 156 4.59 7.66 -10.91
C TYR A 156 5.38 7.03 -9.76
N GLU A 157 6.60 7.49 -9.53
CA GLU A 157 7.28 7.25 -8.26
C GLU A 157 6.60 8.06 -7.15
N THR A 158 5.82 7.39 -6.30
CA THR A 158 5.06 8.03 -5.20
C THR A 158 5.92 8.34 -3.99
N ILE A 159 7.02 7.60 -3.84
CA ILE A 159 8.12 7.89 -2.92
C ILE A 159 9.39 7.77 -3.76
N PRO A 160 10.02 8.89 -4.15
CA PRO A 160 11.25 8.85 -4.91
C PRO A 160 12.30 8.00 -4.19
N ASP A 161 13.08 7.24 -4.96
CA ASP A 161 14.24 6.50 -4.45
C ASP A 161 13.91 5.46 -3.39
N PHE A 162 12.66 4.96 -3.38
CA PHE A 162 12.15 4.13 -2.29
C PHE A 162 13.04 2.92 -1.98
N HIS A 163 13.46 2.21 -3.04
CA HIS A 163 14.38 1.07 -3.00
C HIS A 163 15.73 1.34 -3.68
N ASP A 164 16.11 2.61 -3.86
CA ASP A 164 17.47 2.96 -4.30
C ASP A 164 18.43 2.76 -3.12
N THR A 165 19.04 1.57 -3.06
CA THR A 165 19.88 1.16 -1.93
C THR A 165 21.09 2.09 -1.77
N ARG A 166 21.64 2.66 -2.86
CA ARG A 166 22.76 3.61 -2.81
C ARG A 166 22.36 4.89 -2.13
N LYS A 167 21.25 5.51 -2.54
CA LYS A 167 20.75 6.72 -1.88
C LYS A 167 20.38 6.48 -0.41
N ARG A 168 19.82 5.31 -0.08
CA ARG A 168 19.54 4.90 1.30
C ARG A 168 20.82 4.75 2.12
N TYR A 169 21.86 4.15 1.56
CA TYR A 169 23.17 4.01 2.18
C TYR A 169 23.82 5.37 2.45
N ASP A 170 23.80 6.27 1.46
CA ASP A 170 24.38 7.62 1.60
C ASP A 170 23.64 8.43 2.68
N ALA A 171 22.31 8.31 2.74
CA ALA A 171 21.51 8.91 3.82
C ALA A 171 21.86 8.33 5.20
N PHE A 172 22.11 7.03 5.29
CA PHE A 172 22.58 6.38 6.52
C PHE A 172 23.96 6.91 6.95
N ILE A 173 24.94 6.96 6.04
CA ILE A 173 26.29 7.47 6.32
C ILE A 173 26.22 8.92 6.80
N LYS A 174 25.42 9.76 6.15
CA LYS A 174 25.20 11.15 6.57
C LYS A 174 24.62 11.23 7.98
N ALA A 175 23.54 10.48 8.26
CA ALA A 175 22.90 10.49 9.58
C ALA A 175 23.85 9.97 10.69
N MET A 176 24.67 8.97 10.37
CA MET A 176 25.71 8.43 11.26
C MET A 176 26.81 9.48 11.54
N GLN A 177 27.26 10.21 10.52
CA GLN A 177 28.28 11.26 10.67
C GLN A 177 27.78 12.46 11.46
N GLU A 178 26.52 12.85 11.26
CA GLU A 178 25.89 13.95 12.00
C GLU A 178 25.65 13.58 13.47
N ASP A 179 25.30 12.32 13.75
CA ASP A 179 25.02 11.74 15.07
C ASP A 179 24.30 12.71 16.02
N CYS A 180 23.24 13.35 15.52
CA CYS A 180 22.60 14.50 16.17
C CYS A 180 22.06 14.22 17.58
N MET A 181 21.89 12.94 17.93
CA MET A 181 21.41 12.46 19.23
C MET A 181 22.47 11.64 19.99
N GLN A 182 23.72 11.60 19.52
CA GLN A 182 24.84 10.89 20.15
C GLN A 182 24.57 9.39 20.40
N ARG A 183 23.94 8.73 19.44
CA ARG A 183 23.53 7.32 19.54
C ARG A 183 24.52 6.38 18.86
N ALA A 184 25.38 6.87 17.97
CA ALA A 184 26.26 6.02 17.16
C ALA A 184 27.16 5.11 18.02
N GLN A 185 27.68 5.61 19.15
CA GLN A 185 28.52 4.82 20.05
C GLN A 185 27.82 3.56 20.58
N GLY A 186 26.51 3.64 20.83
CA GLY A 186 25.70 2.55 21.38
C GLY A 186 25.38 1.43 20.38
N VAL A 187 25.59 1.67 19.07
CA VAL A 187 25.25 0.74 17.97
C VAL A 187 26.41 0.55 16.98
N SER A 188 27.64 0.60 17.50
CA SER A 188 28.86 0.52 16.69
C SER A 188 28.98 -0.78 15.87
N LYS A 189 28.43 -1.89 16.38
CA LYS A 189 28.43 -3.19 15.68
C LYS A 189 27.48 -3.18 14.47
N GLU A 190 26.30 -2.60 14.64
CA GLU A 190 25.29 -2.45 13.59
C GLU A 190 25.80 -1.49 12.50
N ILE A 191 26.47 -0.41 12.89
CA ILE A 191 27.13 0.50 11.95
C ILE A 191 28.21 -0.22 11.14
N ALA A 192 29.10 -0.95 11.81
CA ALA A 192 30.16 -1.71 11.15
C ALA A 192 29.57 -2.73 10.15
N PHE A 193 28.50 -3.43 10.54
CA PHE A 193 27.80 -4.37 9.66
C PHE A 193 27.34 -3.69 8.35
N VAL A 194 26.69 -2.52 8.43
CA VAL A 194 26.22 -1.81 7.22
C VAL A 194 27.41 -1.38 6.35
N ILE A 195 28.48 -0.85 6.94
CA ILE A 195 29.68 -0.39 6.21
C ILE A 195 30.39 -1.56 5.52
N GLU A 196 30.60 -2.69 6.21
CA GLU A 196 31.25 -3.88 5.65
C GLU A 196 30.50 -4.45 4.43
N HIS A 197 29.19 -4.21 4.34
CA HIS A 197 28.33 -4.70 3.26
C HIS A 197 28.10 -3.68 2.13
N GLU A 198 28.84 -2.56 2.08
CA GLU A 198 28.69 -1.55 1.02
C GLU A 198 28.80 -2.14 -0.39
N HIS A 199 29.60 -3.18 -0.58
CA HIS A 199 29.80 -3.86 -1.86
C HIS A 199 28.53 -4.56 -2.43
N TYR A 200 27.44 -4.65 -1.67
CA TYR A 200 26.13 -5.11 -2.17
C TYR A 200 25.23 -3.97 -2.66
N VAL A 201 25.50 -2.73 -2.24
CA VAL A 201 24.61 -1.57 -2.36
C VAL A 201 24.23 -1.27 -3.81
N ASP A 202 25.17 -1.36 -4.75
CA ASP A 202 24.93 -1.00 -6.15
C ASP A 202 24.48 -2.18 -7.03
N ARG A 203 24.53 -3.42 -6.53
CA ARG A 203 24.40 -4.62 -7.40
C ARG A 203 23.13 -4.63 -8.25
N PHE A 204 21.99 -4.27 -7.67
CA PHE A 204 20.71 -4.29 -8.40
C PHE A 204 20.59 -3.11 -9.37
N ASN A 205 21.04 -1.92 -8.97
CA ASN A 205 21.07 -0.73 -9.82
C ASN A 205 22.00 -0.94 -11.03
N GLU A 206 23.18 -1.53 -10.82
CA GLU A 206 24.08 -1.91 -11.90
C GLU A 206 23.47 -2.94 -12.84
N ALA A 207 22.83 -3.98 -12.31
CA ALA A 207 22.18 -5.00 -13.13
C ALA A 207 21.03 -4.41 -13.97
N LEU A 208 20.25 -3.48 -13.41
CA LEU A 208 19.22 -2.72 -14.15
C LEU A 208 19.84 -1.88 -15.27
N GLN A 209 20.91 -1.12 -14.97
CA GLN A 209 21.60 -0.27 -15.96
C GLN A 209 22.25 -1.08 -17.08
N LYS A 210 22.80 -2.26 -16.77
CA LYS A 210 23.38 -3.20 -17.74
C LYS A 210 22.31 -3.97 -18.52
N GLY A 211 21.04 -3.89 -18.13
CA GLY A 211 19.94 -4.65 -18.73
C GLY A 211 19.97 -6.16 -18.39
N GLU A 212 20.72 -6.56 -17.36
CA GLU A 212 20.79 -7.94 -16.89
C GLU A 212 19.52 -8.35 -16.14
N VAL A 213 18.82 -7.38 -15.55
CA VAL A 213 17.47 -7.55 -14.99
C VAL A 213 16.51 -6.55 -15.64
N PRO A 214 15.25 -6.96 -15.93
CA PRO A 214 14.28 -6.08 -16.55
C PRO A 214 13.68 -5.11 -15.54
N LEU A 215 13.38 -3.89 -15.99
CA LEU A 215 12.51 -2.97 -15.26
C LEU A 215 11.07 -3.52 -15.30
N ARG A 216 10.44 -3.64 -14.13
CA ARG A 216 9.08 -4.18 -13.98
C ARG A 216 8.31 -3.39 -12.92
N VAL A 217 6.98 -3.45 -13.00
CA VAL A 217 6.12 -3.00 -11.90
C VAL A 217 6.28 -3.94 -10.71
N THR A 218 6.67 -3.37 -9.57
CA THR A 218 6.84 -4.09 -8.31
C THR A 218 5.87 -3.57 -7.25
N HIS A 219 5.45 -4.44 -6.32
CA HIS A 219 4.63 -4.01 -5.17
C HIS A 219 5.44 -3.19 -4.17
N ASN A 220 6.75 -3.44 -4.05
CA ASN A 220 7.69 -2.73 -3.18
C ASN A 220 7.48 -2.87 -1.66
N ASP A 221 6.39 -3.48 -1.18
CA ASP A 221 6.14 -3.76 0.25
C ASP A 221 5.46 -5.13 0.41
N THR A 222 6.19 -6.20 0.09
CA THR A 222 5.64 -7.56 0.00
C THR A 222 5.60 -8.28 1.36
N LYS A 223 5.10 -7.60 2.40
CA LYS A 223 4.91 -8.17 3.74
C LYS A 223 3.72 -9.13 3.75
N LEU A 224 3.76 -10.08 4.67
CA LEU A 224 2.74 -11.13 4.80
C LEU A 224 1.33 -10.55 5.04
N ASN A 225 1.25 -9.47 5.82
CA ASN A 225 -0.01 -8.80 6.14
C ASN A 225 -0.58 -7.92 5.00
N ASN A 226 0.13 -7.82 3.86
CA ASN A 226 -0.40 -7.22 2.64
C ASN A 226 -1.07 -8.25 1.70
N ILE A 227 -1.16 -9.51 2.13
CA ILE A 227 -1.90 -10.56 1.41
C ILE A 227 -3.15 -10.94 2.19
N LEU A 228 -4.24 -11.05 1.45
CA LEU A 228 -5.54 -11.52 1.91
C LEU A 228 -5.85 -12.83 1.15
N PRO A 229 -5.48 -14.01 1.69
CA PRO A 229 -5.72 -15.30 1.07
C PRO A 229 -7.20 -15.68 1.05
#